data_AF-A0A364VEC8-F1
#
_entry.id   AF-A0A364VEC8-F1
#
_cell.length_a   1.000
_cell.length_b   1.000
_cell.length_c   1.000
_cell.angle_alpha   90.00
_cell.angle_beta   90.00
_cell.angle_gamma   90.00
#
_symmetry.space_group_name_H-M   'P 1'
#
loop_
_entity.id
_entity.type
_entity.pdbx_description
1 polymer ?
#
loop_
_entity_poly.entity_id
_entity_poly.type
_entity_poly.pdbx_seq_one_letter_code
_entity_poly.pdbx_strand_id
1 'polypeptide(L)'
;MNQHSSPEPLDRIEQLELNVHRIRVCMLDAPEHHKAFDRECFLADLTFDQEADVRKAIIDFLRSGQISASELLTQVTKIAGNSSSAHRLIRAFRARGASPEKWSELDPDGLL
;
A
#
# COMPACT_ATOMS: atom_id res chain seq x y z
N MET A 1 -8.15 6.37 29.48
CA MET A 1 -8.22 4.89 29.38
C MET A 1 -8.71 4.59 27.97
N ASN A 2 -7.79 4.30 27.04
CA ASN A 2 -8.16 4.04 25.65
C ASN A 2 -8.73 2.62 25.57
N GLN A 3 -10.03 2.51 25.33
CA GLN A 3 -10.66 1.26 24.98
C GLN A 3 -10.14 0.87 23.59
N HIS A 4 -9.20 -0.07 23.54
CA HIS A 4 -9.04 -0.90 22.34
C HIS A 4 -10.23 -1.84 22.32
N SER A 5 -11.34 -1.36 21.76
CA SER A 5 -12.45 -2.23 21.39
C SER A 5 -11.89 -3.27 20.43
N SER A 6 -12.00 -4.54 20.79
CA SER A 6 -11.65 -5.61 19.86
C SER A 6 -12.52 -5.43 18.62
N PRO A 7 -11.98 -5.61 17.40
CA PRO A 7 -12.78 -5.49 16.18
C PRO A 7 -14.00 -6.40 16.29
N GLU A 8 -15.14 -5.91 15.78
CA GLU A 8 -16.37 -6.69 15.82
C GLU A 8 -16.14 -8.01 15.06
N PRO A 9 -16.83 -9.11 15.43
CA PRO A 9 -16.59 -10.41 14.80
C PRO A 9 -16.70 -10.40 13.27
N LEU A 10 -17.57 -9.55 12.71
CA LEU A 10 -17.71 -9.37 11.27
C LEU A 10 -16.48 -8.72 10.63
N ASP A 11 -15.97 -7.61 11.18
CA ASP A 11 -14.75 -6.94 10.71
C ASP A 11 -13.56 -7.91 10.70
N ARG A 12 -13.50 -8.79 11.72
CA ARG A 12 -12.45 -9.81 11.81
C ARG A 12 -12.59 -10.87 10.73
N ILE A 13 -13.81 -11.29 10.38
CA ILE A 13 -14.06 -12.23 9.29
C ILE A 13 -13.64 -11.60 7.96
N GLU A 14 -14.06 -10.36 7.69
CA GLU A 14 -13.71 -9.64 6.47
C GLU A 14 -12.18 -9.49 6.32
N GLN A 15 -11.49 -9.13 7.40
CA GLN A 15 -10.03 -9.02 7.40
C GLN A 15 -9.36 -10.38 7.14
N LEU A 16 -9.90 -11.48 7.69
CA LEU A 16 -9.39 -12.83 7.43
C LEU A 16 -9.61 -13.25 5.97
N GLU A 17 -10.77 -12.97 5.39
CA GLU A 17 -11.07 -13.27 3.99
C GLU A 17 -10.16 -12.49 3.03
N LEU A 18 -9.94 -11.20 3.31
CA LEU A 18 -9.00 -10.35 2.59
C LEU A 18 -7.57 -10.90 2.67
N ASN A 19 -7.13 -11.29 3.87
CA ASN A 19 -5.80 -11.85 4.08
C ASN A 19 -5.62 -13.20 3.37
N VAL A 20 -6.64 -14.06 3.36
CA VAL A 20 -6.62 -15.31 2.58
C VAL A 20 -6.48 -15.01 1.08
N HIS A 21 -7.18 -13.99 0.56
CA HIS A 21 -7.03 -13.57 -0.82
C HIS A 21 -5.60 -13.13 -1.15
N ARG A 22 -5.01 -12.26 -0.34
CA ARG A 22 -3.62 -11.78 -0.52
C ARG A 22 -2.60 -12.92 -0.46
N ILE A 23 -2.78 -13.88 0.46
CA ILE A 23 -1.93 -15.07 0.54
C ILE A 23 -2.05 -15.91 -0.74
N ARG A 24 -3.26 -16.10 -1.28
CA ARG A 24 -3.45 -16.81 -2.56
C ARG A 24 -2.70 -16.13 -3.70
N VAL A 25 -2.77 -14.80 -3.79
CA VAL A 25 -1.99 -14.02 -4.78
C VAL A 25 -0.49 -14.28 -4.61
N CYS A 26 0.02 -14.26 -3.37
CA CYS A 26 1.43 -14.50 -3.08
C CYS A 26 1.91 -15.90 -3.50
N MET A 27 1.02 -16.90 -3.44
CA MET A 27 1.29 -18.29 -3.83
C MET A 27 1.17 -18.56 -5.34
N LEU A 28 0.72 -17.60 -6.14
CA LEU A 28 0.67 -17.76 -7.59
C LEU A 28 2.09 -17.91 -8.17
N ASP A 29 2.21 -18.77 -9.18
CA ASP A 29 3.39 -18.86 -10.03
C ASP A 29 3.43 -17.66 -10.99
N ALA A 30 3.79 -16.51 -10.41
CA ALA A 30 3.92 -15.23 -11.08
C ALA A 30 5.15 -14.50 -10.54
N PRO A 31 5.76 -13.60 -11.31
CA PRO A 31 6.88 -12.79 -10.86
C PRO A 31 6.61 -12.06 -9.53
N GLU A 32 7.59 -12.00 -8.64
CA GLU A 32 7.45 -11.38 -7.31
C GLU A 32 6.98 -9.93 -7.37
N HIS A 33 7.42 -9.17 -8.36
CA HIS A 33 7.03 -7.76 -8.51
C HIS A 33 5.54 -7.56 -8.81
N HIS A 34 4.85 -8.56 -9.40
CA HIS A 34 3.39 -8.52 -9.57
C HIS A 34 2.64 -8.70 -8.24
N LYS A 35 3.24 -9.43 -7.30
CA LYS A 35 2.65 -9.83 -6.01
C LYS A 35 3.07 -8.91 -4.86
N ALA A 36 4.10 -8.09 -5.08
CA ALA A 36 4.75 -7.30 -4.04
C ALA A 36 3.77 -6.40 -3.28
N PHE A 37 2.86 -5.70 -3.99
CA PHE A 37 1.93 -4.79 -3.33
C PHE A 37 0.96 -5.53 -2.41
N ASP A 38 0.33 -6.59 -2.90
CA ASP A 38 -0.58 -7.43 -2.13
C ASP A 38 0.11 -8.06 -0.90
N ARG A 39 1.39 -8.43 -1.03
CA ARG A 39 2.23 -8.89 0.08
C ARG A 39 2.44 -7.79 1.12
N GLU A 40 2.81 -6.57 0.71
CA GLU A 40 3.03 -5.49 1.66
C GLU A 40 1.73 -5.01 2.33
N CYS A 41 0.59 -5.05 1.63
CA CYS A 41 -0.71 -4.80 2.23
C CYS A 41 -1.05 -5.83 3.32
N PHE A 42 -0.73 -7.12 3.08
CA PHE A 42 -0.87 -8.17 4.09
C PHE A 42 0.06 -7.95 5.29
N LEU A 43 1.35 -7.66 5.05
CA LEU A 43 2.33 -7.44 6.12
C LEU A 43 2.06 -6.18 6.95
N ALA A 44 1.46 -5.16 6.34
CA ALA A 44 1.03 -3.95 7.04
C ALA A 44 -0.36 -4.09 7.69
N ASP A 45 -1.00 -5.26 7.57
CA ASP A 45 -2.36 -5.56 8.07
C ASP A 45 -3.39 -4.49 7.68
N LEU A 46 -3.31 -4.03 6.42
CA LEU A 46 -4.24 -3.01 5.94
C LEU A 46 -5.64 -3.60 5.81
N THR A 47 -6.65 -2.85 6.23
CA THR A 47 -8.04 -3.11 5.84
C THR A 47 -8.22 -2.88 4.33
N PHE A 48 -9.37 -3.29 3.80
CA PHE A 48 -9.72 -3.04 2.41
C PHE A 48 -9.71 -1.54 2.08
N ASP A 49 -10.33 -0.72 2.94
CA ASP A 49 -10.41 0.73 2.74
C ASP A 49 -9.03 1.39 2.81
N GLN A 50 -8.20 0.99 3.76
CA GLN A 50 -6.82 1.49 3.85
C GLN A 50 -6.02 1.16 2.60
N GLU A 51 -6.15 -0.07 2.07
CA GLU A 51 -5.50 -0.44 0.81
C GLU A 51 -5.99 0.42 -0.36
N ALA A 52 -7.31 0.63 -0.46
CA ALA A 52 -7.92 1.46 -1.50
C ALA A 52 -7.42 2.90 -1.43
N ASP A 53 -7.32 3.47 -0.23
CA ASP A 53 -6.80 4.83 -0.01
C ASP A 53 -5.31 4.94 -0.35
N VAL A 54 -4.49 3.93 -0.03
CA VAL A 54 -3.08 3.91 -0.44
C VAL A 54 -2.97 3.88 -1.96
N ARG A 55 -3.73 3.01 -2.64
CA ARG A 55 -3.74 2.95 -4.12
C ARG A 55 -4.17 4.28 -4.71
N LYS A 56 -5.22 4.90 -4.15
CA LYS A 56 -5.71 6.20 -4.59
C LYS A 56 -4.66 7.30 -4.45
N ALA A 57 -4.03 7.41 -3.28
CA ALA A 57 -2.99 8.41 -3.04
C ALA A 57 -1.83 8.29 -4.04
N ILE A 58 -1.37 7.07 -4.32
CA ILE A 58 -0.31 6.80 -5.29
C ILE A 58 -0.75 7.15 -6.72
N ILE A 59 -1.96 6.77 -7.11
CA ILE A 59 -2.49 7.09 -8.45
C ILE A 59 -2.67 8.60 -8.63
N ASP A 60 -3.18 9.30 -7.62
CA ASP A 60 -3.37 10.75 -7.66
C ASP A 60 -2.02 11.49 -7.72
N PHE A 61 -1.00 11.01 -7.01
CA PHE A 61 0.39 11.49 -7.14
C PHE A 61 0.90 11.34 -8.58
N LEU A 62 0.76 10.15 -9.17
CA LEU A 62 1.24 9.86 -10.54
C LEU A 62 0.50 10.66 -11.62
N ARG A 63 -0.79 10.93 -11.41
CA ARG A 63 -1.64 11.67 -12.37
C ARG A 63 -1.42 13.18 -12.30
N SER A 64 -1.39 13.73 -11.08
CA SER A 64 -1.40 15.17 -10.88
C SER A 64 0.01 15.76 -10.92
N GLY A 65 1.01 15.04 -10.41
CA GLY A 65 2.34 15.59 -10.12
C GLY A 65 2.30 16.83 -9.21
N GLN A 66 1.16 17.10 -8.55
CA GLN A 66 0.93 18.34 -7.80
C GLN A 66 1.38 18.24 -6.34
N ILE A 67 1.60 17.03 -5.85
CA ILE A 67 2.14 16.79 -4.52
C ILE A 67 3.54 16.20 -4.65
N SER A 68 4.42 16.61 -3.75
CA SER A 68 5.80 16.13 -3.67
C SER A 68 5.88 14.70 -3.14
N ALA A 69 7.02 14.04 -3.37
CA ALA A 69 7.29 12.69 -2.85
C ALA A 69 7.14 12.60 -1.32
N SER A 70 7.54 13.65 -0.58
CA SER A 70 7.41 13.72 0.87
C SER A 70 5.95 13.85 1.33
N GLU A 71 5.11 14.54 0.57
CA GLU A 71 3.67 14.63 0.82
C GLU A 71 2.97 13.29 0.57
N LEU A 72 3.31 12.58 -0.50
CA LEU A 72 2.81 11.22 -0.73
C LEU A 72 3.20 10.30 0.43
N LEU A 73 4.48 10.30 0.82
CA LEU A 73 4.96 9.48 1.94
C LEU A 73 4.21 9.81 3.25
N THR A 74 3.95 11.08 3.50
CA THR A 74 3.19 11.54 4.67
C THR A 74 1.75 11.03 4.63
N GLN A 75 1.08 11.08 3.48
CA GLN A 75 -0.29 10.57 3.32
C GLN A 75 -0.34 9.06 3.54
N VAL A 76 0.53 8.30 2.87
CA VAL A 76 0.57 6.83 3.01
C VAL A 76 0.97 6.42 4.44
N THR A 77 1.84 7.18 5.11
CA THR A 77 2.18 6.95 6.53
C THR A 77 0.97 7.10 7.44
N LYS A 78 0.10 8.07 7.19
CA LYS A 78 -1.14 8.24 7.98
C LYS A 78 -2.09 7.05 7.81
N ILE A 79 -2.14 6.47 6.62
CA ILE A 79 -3.00 5.32 6.33
C ILE A 79 -2.41 4.03 6.91
N ALA A 80 -1.12 3.77 6.67
CA ALA A 80 -0.42 2.55 7.08
C ALA A 80 0.06 2.56 8.55
N GLY A 81 -0.13 3.68 9.26
CA GLY A 81 0.24 3.85 10.67
C GLY A 81 1.73 4.05 10.97
N ASN A 82 2.63 3.75 10.03
CA ASN A 82 4.07 4.01 10.19
C ASN A 82 4.81 4.22 8.87
N SER A 83 5.93 4.94 8.94
CA SER A 83 6.71 5.32 7.75
C SER A 83 7.39 4.14 7.07
N SER A 84 7.83 3.13 7.83
CA SER A 84 8.49 1.95 7.26
C SER A 84 7.53 1.15 6.37
N SER A 85 6.28 0.95 6.82
CA SER A 85 5.23 0.33 6.00
C SER A 85 4.88 1.20 4.79
N ALA A 86 4.82 2.52 4.94
CA ALA A 86 4.53 3.43 3.83
C ALA A 86 5.58 3.32 2.70
N HIS A 87 6.87 3.34 3.02
CA HIS A 87 7.92 3.14 2.02
C HIS A 87 7.77 1.79 1.31
N ARG A 88 7.57 0.70 2.05
CA ARG A 88 7.42 -0.63 1.44
C ARG A 88 6.21 -0.71 0.53
N LEU A 89 5.07 -0.15 0.93
CA LEU A 89 3.85 -0.09 0.11
C LEU A 89 4.08 0.69 -1.20
N ILE A 90 4.71 1.86 -1.13
CA ILE A 90 4.99 2.68 -2.32
C ILE A 90 5.96 1.96 -3.26
N ARG A 91 7.06 1.40 -2.74
CA ARG A 91 8.03 0.61 -3.52
C ARG A 91 7.40 -0.60 -4.17
N ALA A 92 6.57 -1.32 -3.43
CA ALA A 92 5.88 -2.50 -3.91
C ALA A 92 4.86 -2.15 -5.01
N PHE A 93 4.18 -1.01 -4.89
CA PHE A 93 3.32 -0.50 -5.96
C PHE A 93 4.13 -0.13 -7.21
N ARG A 94 5.22 0.62 -7.03
CA ARG A 94 6.16 1.01 -8.11
C ARG A 94 6.74 -0.20 -8.83
N ALA A 95 7.09 -1.26 -8.10
CA ALA A 95 7.63 -2.51 -8.65
C ALA A 95 6.67 -3.21 -9.62
N ARG A 96 5.35 -2.98 -9.53
CA ARG A 96 4.38 -3.49 -10.51
C ARG A 96 4.55 -2.88 -11.91
N GLY A 97 5.39 -1.85 -12.05
CA GLY A 97 5.72 -1.23 -13.34
C GLY A 97 4.70 -0.20 -13.81
N ALA A 98 3.84 0.30 -12.92
CA ALA A 98 2.88 1.35 -13.28
C ALA A 98 3.60 2.70 -13.48
N SER A 99 3.54 3.25 -14.70
CA SER A 99 4.03 4.59 -15.06
C SER A 99 5.52 4.85 -14.71
N PRO A 100 6.47 4.05 -15.22
CA PRO A 100 7.89 4.13 -14.83
C PRO A 100 8.51 5.51 -15.09
N GLU A 101 8.22 6.13 -16.23
CA GLU A 101 8.61 7.50 -16.55
C GLU A 101 8.14 8.53 -15.50
N LYS A 102 6.90 8.42 -15.01
CA LYS A 102 6.37 9.33 -13.99
C LYS A 102 7.07 9.18 -12.65
N TRP A 103 7.42 7.96 -12.26
CA TRP A 103 8.22 7.74 -11.05
C TRP A 103 9.60 8.38 -11.16
N SER A 104 10.26 8.28 -12.31
CA SER A 104 11.56 8.92 -12.54
C SER A 104 11.49 10.45 -12.55
N GLU A 105 10.39 11.03 -13.02
CA GLU A 105 10.15 12.48 -12.97
C GLU A 105 9.90 12.99 -11.54
N LEU A 106 9.06 12.27 -10.78
CA LEU A 106 8.54 12.74 -9.49
C LEU A 106 9.40 12.31 -8.28
N ASP A 107 10.22 11.27 -8.45
CA ASP A 107 11.17 10.75 -7.46
C ASP A 107 12.51 10.42 -8.14
N PRO A 108 13.25 11.44 -8.61
CA PRO A 108 14.51 11.25 -9.35
C PRO A 108 15.61 10.61 -8.49
N ASP A 109 15.58 10.87 -7.18
CA ASP A 109 16.55 10.36 -6.21
C ASP A 109 16.22 8.95 -5.71
N GLY A 110 15.07 8.37 -6.11
CA GLY A 110 14.68 7.02 -5.70
C GLY A 110 14.41 6.90 -4.20
N LEU A 111 13.98 7.98 -3.56
CA LEU A 111 13.73 8.00 -2.11
C LEU A 111 12.46 7.24 -1.75
N LEU A 112 11.50 7.16 -2.69
CA LEU A 112 10.27 6.38 -2.58
C LEU A 112 10.47 4.94 -3.02
#